data_AF-A0AAX3T193-F1
#
_entry.id   AF-A0AAX3T193-F1
#
_cell.length_a   1.000
_cell.length_b   1.000
_cell.length_c   1.000
_cell.angle_alpha   90.00
_cell.angle_beta   90.00
_cell.angle_gamma   90.00
#
_symmetry.space_group_name_H-M   'P 1'
#
loop_
_entity.id
_entity.type
_entity.pdbx_description
1 polymer ?
#
loop_
_entity_poly.entity_id
_entity_poly.type
_entity_poly.pdbx_seq_one_letter_code
_entity_poly.pdbx_strand_id
1 'polypeptide(L)'
;MVINNKNCSYVIDNSDTTVFISGNPKKSYLFPLFITEWKQIFFIRMTSIFPKSDEKNYVEILNWNEIEKLKKTTYIRFDKNKSDIHRKWEYKIKKYEYIYDEKIEQYREEILRKALKCIYIQPIYYKYINEELEKIKK
;
A
#
# COMPACT_ATOMS: atom_id res chain seq x y z
N MET A 1 -1.87 4.60 -9.72
CA MET A 1 -0.47 4.47 -10.23
C MET A 1 -0.42 3.49 -11.40
N VAL A 2 0.53 3.62 -12.35
CA VAL A 2 0.76 2.60 -13.40
C VAL A 2 1.91 1.66 -13.01
N ILE A 3 1.65 0.35 -12.97
CA ILE A 3 2.64 -0.70 -12.69
C ILE A 3 2.52 -1.78 -13.76
N ASN A 4 3.62 -2.20 -14.38
CA ASN A 4 3.60 -3.20 -15.46
C ASN A 4 2.53 -2.88 -16.54
N ASN A 5 2.44 -1.61 -16.96
CA ASN A 5 1.47 -1.09 -17.94
C ASN A 5 -0.02 -1.22 -17.52
N LYS A 6 -0.31 -1.36 -16.23
CA LYS A 6 -1.68 -1.43 -15.70
C LYS A 6 -1.93 -0.32 -14.69
N ASN A 7 -3.08 0.35 -14.80
CA ASN A 7 -3.58 1.21 -13.73
C ASN A 7 -3.85 0.34 -12.50
N CYS A 8 -3.35 0.79 -11.36
CA CYS A 8 -3.32 0.01 -10.14
C CYS A 8 -3.56 0.94 -8.95
N SER A 9 -4.58 0.60 -8.16
CA SER A 9 -4.86 1.18 -6.86
C SER A 9 -4.20 0.37 -5.75
N TYR A 10 -4.27 -0.96 -5.84
CA TYR A 10 -3.56 -1.89 -4.97
C TYR A 10 -3.30 -3.23 -5.67
N VAL A 11 -2.35 -4.00 -5.14
CA VAL A 11 -2.02 -5.35 -5.63
C VAL A 11 -2.32 -6.40 -4.56
N ILE A 12 -2.58 -7.62 -5.00
CA ILE A 12 -2.84 -8.77 -4.15
C ILE A 12 -1.70 -9.78 -4.34
N ASP A 13 -0.96 -10.05 -3.26
CA ASP A 13 -0.03 -11.18 -3.17
C ASP A 13 -0.76 -12.38 -2.57
N ASN A 14 -1.10 -13.37 -3.40
CA ASN A 14 -1.70 -14.63 -2.98
C ASN A 14 -0.69 -15.62 -2.38
N SER A 15 0.58 -15.24 -2.33
CA SER A 15 1.70 -16.08 -1.89
C SER A 15 2.53 -15.43 -0.79
N ASP A 16 1.96 -14.46 -0.04
CA ASP A 16 2.71 -13.75 0.98
C ASP A 16 2.97 -14.65 2.18
N THR A 17 4.24 -14.96 2.38
CA THR A 17 4.71 -15.79 3.47
C THR A 17 5.11 -14.97 4.68
N THR A 18 5.18 -13.64 4.62
CA THR A 18 5.75 -12.81 5.71
C THR A 18 4.93 -12.77 7.01
N VAL A 19 3.73 -13.36 7.03
CA VAL A 19 2.84 -13.43 8.21
C VAL A 19 2.83 -14.87 8.76
N PHE A 20 3.99 -15.35 9.21
CA PHE A 20 4.17 -16.74 9.65
C PHE A 20 3.61 -16.99 11.05
N ILE A 21 2.48 -17.70 11.14
CA ILE A 21 2.10 -18.50 12.32
C ILE A 21 1.79 -19.96 11.93
N SER A 22 1.39 -20.27 10.69
CA SER A 22 0.87 -21.61 10.33
C SER A 22 1.41 -22.26 9.04
N GLY A 23 2.46 -21.71 8.40
CA GLY A 23 3.11 -22.34 7.24
C GLY A 23 2.37 -22.25 5.89
N ASN A 24 1.09 -21.82 5.87
CA ASN A 24 0.34 -21.59 4.63
C ASN A 24 0.49 -20.12 4.15
N PRO A 25 0.71 -19.87 2.85
CA PRO A 25 0.74 -18.53 2.30
C PRO A 25 -0.57 -17.80 2.58
N LYS A 26 -0.49 -16.55 3.03
CA LYS A 26 -1.66 -15.71 3.27
C LYS A 26 -1.81 -14.70 2.15
N LYS A 27 -3.06 -14.38 1.84
CA LYS A 27 -3.41 -13.27 0.95
C LYS A 27 -3.04 -11.94 1.62
N SER A 28 -2.22 -11.15 0.95
CA SER A 28 -1.86 -9.80 1.37
C SER A 28 -2.31 -8.76 0.35
N TYR A 29 -2.85 -7.66 0.87
CA TYR A 29 -3.32 -6.52 0.10
C TYR A 29 -2.30 -5.39 0.28
N LEU A 30 -1.74 -4.91 -0.82
CA LEU A 30 -0.59 -4.02 -0.82
C LEU A 30 -0.90 -2.78 -1.64
N PHE A 31 -0.88 -1.61 -1.00
CA PHE A 31 -1.03 -0.33 -1.68
C PHE A 31 0.34 0.17 -2.15
N PRO A 32 0.57 0.42 -3.45
CA PRO A 32 1.81 0.99 -3.96
C PRO A 32 1.90 2.48 -3.65
N LEU A 33 2.94 2.86 -2.90
CA LEU A 33 3.26 4.23 -2.55
C LEU A 33 3.99 4.94 -3.71
N PHE A 34 5.12 4.40 -4.15
CA PHE A 34 5.94 4.97 -5.22
C PHE A 34 6.81 3.91 -5.91
N ILE A 35 7.34 4.27 -7.08
CA ILE A 35 8.31 3.46 -7.84
C ILE A 35 9.58 4.27 -8.00
N THR A 36 10.73 3.69 -7.61
CA THR A 36 12.05 4.32 -7.82
C THR A 36 12.48 4.22 -9.29
N GLU A 37 13.51 4.97 -9.72
CA GLU A 37 14.13 4.79 -11.04
C GLU A 37 14.61 3.36 -11.31
N TRP A 38 15.03 2.64 -10.26
CA TRP A 38 15.45 1.24 -10.32
C TRP A 38 14.29 0.25 -10.43
N LYS A 39 13.04 0.69 -10.63
CA LYS A 39 11.86 -0.18 -10.67
C LYS A 39 11.63 -1.00 -9.39
N GLN A 40 12.13 -0.53 -8.24
CA GLN A 40 11.65 -0.98 -6.94
C GLN A 40 10.37 -0.26 -6.60
N ILE A 41 9.36 -1.02 -6.19
CA ILE A 41 8.07 -0.53 -5.75
C ILE A 41 8.01 -0.66 -4.24
N PHE A 42 7.64 0.43 -3.60
CA PHE A 42 7.39 0.49 -2.16
C PHE A 42 5.91 0.38 -1.92
N PHE A 43 5.53 -0.58 -1.10
CA PHE A 43 4.17 -0.90 -0.74
C PHE A 43 3.96 -0.71 0.76
N ILE A 44 2.72 -0.44 1.10
CA ILE A 44 2.21 -0.52 2.46
C ILE A 44 1.10 -1.55 2.53
N ARG A 45 1.06 -2.33 3.60
CA ARG A 45 0.02 -3.36 3.77
C ARG A 45 -1.30 -2.71 4.18
N MET A 46 -2.37 -3.12 3.51
CA MET A 46 -3.74 -2.78 3.86
C MET A 46 -4.27 -3.86 4.82
N THR A 47 -4.93 -3.46 5.92
CA THR A 47 -5.39 -4.40 6.95
C THR A 47 -6.77 -4.02 7.48
N SER A 48 -7.63 -5.01 7.73
CA SER A 48 -8.94 -4.80 8.38
C SER A 48 -8.87 -4.88 9.91
N ILE A 49 -7.69 -5.13 10.47
CA ILE A 49 -7.48 -5.07 11.91
C ILE A 49 -7.55 -3.59 12.31
N PHE A 50 -8.27 -3.27 13.39
CA PHE A 50 -8.32 -1.92 13.94
C PHE A 50 -6.94 -1.50 14.49
N PRO A 51 -6.41 -0.31 14.14
CA PRO A 51 -5.17 0.21 14.69
C PRO A 51 -5.23 0.27 16.22
N LYS A 52 -4.13 -0.06 16.90
CA LYS A 52 -4.01 0.11 18.35
C LYS A 52 -3.98 1.61 18.69
N SER A 53 -4.25 1.94 19.96
CA SER A 53 -4.32 3.34 20.43
C SER A 53 -3.02 4.13 20.27
N ASP A 54 -1.87 3.43 20.23
CA ASP A 54 -0.54 3.99 19.99
C ASP A 54 -0.23 4.19 18.48
N GLU A 55 -0.94 3.50 17.58
CA GLU A 55 -0.78 3.59 16.13
C GLU A 55 -1.60 4.79 15.60
N LYS A 56 -1.08 6.02 15.75
CA LYS A 56 -1.82 7.26 15.38
C LYS A 56 -1.74 7.64 13.90
N ASN A 57 -0.79 7.06 13.16
CA ASN A 57 -0.61 7.34 11.74
C ASN A 57 -1.17 6.20 10.90
N TYR A 58 -2.47 6.28 10.66
CA TYR A 58 -3.20 5.47 9.69
C TYR A 58 -4.13 6.35 8.85
N VAL A 59 -4.56 5.79 7.72
CA VAL A 59 -5.72 6.26 6.94
C VAL A 59 -6.80 5.22 7.07
N GLU A 60 -7.98 5.64 7.48
CA GLU A 60 -9.17 4.80 7.52
C GLU A 60 -9.90 4.89 6.18
N ILE A 61 -10.14 3.74 5.55
CA ILE A 61 -10.87 3.64 4.30
C ILE A 61 -12.23 3.04 4.64
N LEU A 62 -13.22 3.94 4.75
CA LEU A 62 -14.61 3.60 5.04
C LEU A 62 -15.28 2.95 3.83
N ASN A 63 -16.26 2.06 4.08
CA ASN A 63 -17.14 1.47 3.07
C ASN A 63 -16.43 0.66 1.97
N TRP A 64 -15.48 -0.17 2.37
CA TRP A 64 -14.93 -1.20 1.49
C TRP A 64 -15.96 -2.27 1.08
N ASN A 65 -17.15 -2.30 1.68
CA ASN A 65 -18.21 -3.29 1.40
C ASN A 65 -18.64 -3.37 -0.08
N GLU A 66 -18.36 -2.35 -0.90
CA GLU A 66 -18.65 -2.34 -2.35
C GLU A 66 -17.51 -2.86 -3.23
N ILE A 67 -16.32 -3.08 -2.68
CA ILE A 67 -15.23 -3.78 -3.35
C ILE A 67 -15.45 -5.26 -3.03
N GLU A 68 -16.02 -6.01 -3.98
CA GLU A 68 -16.62 -7.36 -3.83
C GLU A 68 -15.87 -8.39 -2.94
N LYS A 69 -14.59 -8.19 -2.61
CA LYS A 69 -13.73 -9.15 -1.90
C LYS A 69 -13.37 -8.79 -0.44
N LEU A 70 -13.77 -7.63 0.11
CA LEU A 70 -13.33 -7.18 1.45
C LEU A 70 -14.46 -6.45 2.22
N LYS A 71 -15.29 -7.22 2.94
CA LYS A 71 -16.51 -6.76 3.64
C LYS A 71 -16.28 -6.05 4.98
N LYS A 72 -15.19 -5.30 5.15
CA LYS A 72 -14.80 -4.69 6.44
C LYS A 72 -14.05 -3.36 6.24
N THR A 73 -14.19 -2.44 7.20
CA THR A 73 -13.33 -1.24 7.29
C THR A 73 -11.87 -1.66 7.21
N THR A 74 -11.10 -0.94 6.40
CA THR A 74 -9.69 -1.24 6.17
C THR A 74 -8.85 -0.02 6.48
N TYR A 75 -7.66 -0.27 6.99
CA TYR A 75 -6.73 0.73 7.46
C TYR A 75 -5.41 0.56 6.70
N ILE A 76 -4.83 1.68 6.30
CA ILE A 76 -3.44 1.75 5.83
C ILE A 76 -2.63 2.33 6.97
N ARG A 77 -1.72 1.55 7.53
CA ARG A 77 -0.96 1.91 8.73
C ARG A 77 0.50 2.17 8.39
N PHE A 78 1.01 3.30 8.83
CA PHE A 78 2.37 3.73 8.50
C PHE A 78 3.33 3.46 9.67
N ASP A 79 2.85 3.61 10.89
CA ASP A 79 3.70 3.53 12.08
C ASP A 79 3.35 2.32 12.94
N LYS A 80 4.29 1.39 12.98
CA LYS A 80 4.45 0.37 14.02
C LYS A 80 5.85 -0.20 13.91
N ASN A 81 6.19 -0.77 12.76
CA ASN A 81 7.50 -1.36 12.47
C ASN A 81 7.96 -1.08 11.03
N LYS A 82 9.28 -1.06 10.81
CA LYS A 82 9.87 -1.01 9.44
C LYS A 82 9.38 -2.15 8.54
N SER A 83 8.99 -3.29 9.12
CA SER A 83 8.47 -4.46 8.39
C SER A 83 7.14 -4.24 7.69
N ASP A 84 6.40 -3.18 8.04
CA ASP A 84 5.11 -2.85 7.43
C ASP A 84 5.27 -2.19 6.05
N ILE A 85 6.48 -1.70 5.74
CA ILE A 85 6.87 -1.18 4.44
C ILE A 85 7.50 -2.31 3.64
N HIS A 86 6.81 -2.75 2.59
CA HIS A 86 7.27 -3.82 1.73
C HIS A 86 7.95 -3.26 0.49
N ARG A 87 9.11 -3.81 0.14
CA ARG A 87 9.82 -3.44 -1.08
C ARG A 87 9.91 -4.63 -2.01
N LYS A 88 9.44 -4.47 -3.25
CA LYS A 88 9.51 -5.51 -4.28
C LYS A 88 10.02 -4.91 -5.58
N TRP A 89 10.79 -5.69 -6.34
CA TRP A 89 11.11 -5.33 -7.72
C TRP A 89 9.89 -5.54 -8.61
N GLU A 90 9.62 -4.60 -9.52
CA GLU A 90 8.46 -4.62 -10.43
C GLU A 90 8.33 -5.95 -11.20
N TYR A 91 9.45 -6.53 -11.63
CA TYR A 91 9.45 -7.80 -12.36
C TYR A 91 9.02 -9.00 -11.49
N LYS A 92 9.23 -8.95 -10.17
CA LYS A 92 8.89 -10.06 -9.24
C LYS A 92 7.41 -10.13 -8.91
N ILE A 93 6.66 -9.05 -9.18
CA ILE A 93 5.24 -8.95 -8.85
C ILE A 93 4.34 -9.14 -10.07
N LYS A 94 4.88 -9.53 -11.23
CA LYS A 94 4.08 -9.86 -12.43
C LYS A 94 2.99 -10.90 -12.15
N LYS A 95 3.25 -11.80 -11.20
CA LYS A 95 2.32 -12.84 -10.72
C LYS A 95 1.22 -12.34 -9.76
N TYR A 96 1.30 -11.10 -9.28
CA TYR A 96 0.28 -10.54 -8.40
C TYR A 96 -0.99 -10.20 -9.18
N GLU A 97 -2.12 -10.17 -8.49
CA GLU A 97 -3.37 -9.65 -9.04
C GLU A 97 -3.38 -8.11 -8.88
N TYR A 98 -3.65 -7.38 -9.96
CA TYR A 98 -3.65 -5.92 -10.03
C TYR A 98 -5.09 -5.43 -9.98
N ILE A 99 -5.42 -4.57 -9.01
CA ILE A 99 -6.76 -4.04 -8.86
C ILE A 99 -6.72 -2.53 -9.08
N TYR A 100 -7.58 -2.06 -9.98
CA TYR A 100 -7.94 -0.65 -10.07
C TYR A 100 -9.30 -0.44 -9.41
N ASP A 101 -9.38 0.56 -8.56
CA ASP A 101 -10.56 0.94 -7.80
C ASP A 101 -10.53 2.45 -7.58
N GLU A 102 -11.51 3.15 -8.13
CA GLU A 102 -11.60 4.62 -8.08
C GLU A 102 -11.80 5.13 -6.66
N LYS A 103 -12.54 4.41 -5.81
CA LYS A 103 -12.77 4.83 -4.42
C LYS A 103 -11.48 4.77 -3.62
N ILE A 104 -10.66 3.74 -3.83
CA ILE A 104 -9.33 3.67 -3.21
C ILE A 104 -8.43 4.79 -3.72
N GLU A 105 -8.49 5.12 -5.02
CA GLU A 105 -7.68 6.22 -5.56
C GLU A 105 -8.03 7.59 -4.96
N GLN A 106 -9.27 7.82 -4.52
CA GLN A 106 -9.66 9.06 -3.82
C GLN A 106 -8.84 9.29 -2.54
N TYR A 107 -8.38 8.23 -1.87
CA TYR A 107 -7.53 8.34 -0.67
C TYR A 107 -6.05 8.47 -0.99
N ARG A 108 -5.63 8.34 -2.26
CA ARG A 108 -4.21 8.27 -2.64
C ARG A 108 -3.40 9.46 -2.14
N GLU A 109 -3.93 10.67 -2.28
CA GLU A 109 -3.25 11.88 -1.81
C GLU A 109 -3.04 11.83 -0.29
N GLU A 110 -4.08 11.51 0.48
CA GLU A 110 -4.01 11.41 1.94
C GLU A 110 -2.98 10.36 2.39
N ILE A 111 -3.00 9.18 1.76
CA ILE A 111 -2.08 8.07 2.00
C ILE A 111 -0.63 8.52 1.76
N LEU A 112 -0.36 9.19 0.65
CA LEU A 112 0.98 9.70 0.34
C LEU A 112 1.44 10.79 1.32
N ARG A 113 0.53 11.68 1.74
CA ARG A 113 0.85 12.71 2.75
C ARG A 113 1.13 12.10 4.14
N LYS A 114 0.45 11.02 4.51
CA LYS A 114 0.73 10.26 5.74
C LYS A 114 2.05 9.51 5.64
N ALA A 115 2.40 8.98 4.46
CA ALA A 115 3.69 8.35 4.22
C ALA A 115 4.87 9.30 4.52
N LEU A 116 4.78 10.57 4.14
CA LEU A 116 5.82 11.58 4.44
C LEU A 116 6.02 11.85 5.95
N LYS A 117 5.05 11.47 6.79
CA LYS A 117 5.13 11.61 8.25
C LYS A 117 5.58 10.33 8.95
N CYS A 118 5.74 9.23 8.21
CA CYS A 118 6.14 7.94 8.75
C CYS A 118 7.63 7.93 9.11
N ILE A 119 7.96 7.60 10.36
CA ILE A 119 9.36 7.58 10.84
C ILE A 119 10.22 6.51 10.14
N TYR A 120 9.60 5.51 9.52
CA TYR A 120 10.29 4.42 8.85
C TYR A 120 10.52 4.67 7.35
N ILE A 121 9.89 5.71 6.78
CA ILE A 121 10.18 6.14 5.41
C ILE A 121 11.39 7.07 5.45
N GLN A 122 12.47 6.64 4.80
CA GLN A 122 13.71 7.41 4.77
C GLN A 122 13.56 8.68 3.91
N PRO A 123 14.19 9.81 4.30
CA PRO A 123 14.10 11.07 3.56
C PRO A 123 14.49 10.98 2.08
N ILE A 124 15.41 10.07 1.72
CA ILE A 124 15.79 9.82 0.32
C ILE A 124 14.59 9.43 -0.56
N TYR A 125 13.53 8.86 0.02
CA TYR A 125 12.34 8.46 -0.70
C TYR A 125 11.28 9.57 -0.83
N TYR A 126 11.43 10.70 -0.13
CA TYR A 126 10.45 11.79 -0.16
C TYR A 126 10.31 12.39 -1.56
N LYS A 127 11.40 12.40 -2.33
CA LYS A 127 11.39 12.79 -3.75
C LYS A 127 10.31 12.01 -4.53
N TYR A 128 10.29 10.68 -4.45
CA TYR A 128 9.34 9.87 -5.21
C TYR A 128 7.91 10.03 -4.72
N ILE A 129 7.71 10.17 -3.40
CA ILE A 129 6.36 10.41 -2.85
C ILE A 129 5.82 11.76 -3.35
N ASN A 130 6.67 12.80 -3.37
CA ASN A 130 6.30 14.10 -3.91
C ASN A 130 6.03 14.05 -5.41
N GLU A 131 6.82 13.30 -6.19
CA GLU A 131 6.53 13.07 -7.62
C GLU A 131 5.17 12.41 -7.84
N GLU A 132 4.77 11.45 -6.99
CA GLU A 132 3.43 10.85 -7.05
C GLU A 132 2.33 11.85 -6.67
N LEU A 133 2.56 12.71 -5.67
CA LEU A 133 1.61 13.78 -5.30
C LEU A 133 1.40 14.79 -6.44
N GLU A 134 2.47 15.17 -7.16
CA GLU A 134 2.36 16.10 -8.29
C GLU A 134 1.61 15.50 -9.50
N LYS A 135 1.56 14.16 -9.63
CA LYS A 135 0.75 13.50 -10.66
C LYS A 135 -0.75 13.59 -10.39
N ILE A 136 -1.16 13.77 -9.14
CA ILE A 136 -2.59 13.85 -8.75
C ILE A 136 -3.15 15.25 -8.99
N LYS A 137 -2.31 16.28 -8.89
CA LYS A 137 -2.72 17.68 -9.09
C LYS A 137 -2.93 18.08 -10.55
N LYS A 138 -2.51 17.23 -11.49
CA LYS A 138 -2.59 17.44 -12.94
C LYS A 138 -3.79 16.72 -13.51
#